data_AF-A0A933A663-F1
#
_entry.id   AF-A0A933A663-F1
#
_cell.length_a   1.000
_cell.length_b   1.000
_cell.length_c   1.000
_cell.angle_alpha   90.00
_cell.angle_beta   90.00
_cell.angle_gamma   90.00
#
_symmetry.space_group_name_H-M   'P 1'
#
loop_
_entity.id
_entity.type
_entity.pdbx_description
1 polymer ?
#
loop_
_entity_poly.entity_id
_entity_poly.type
_entity_poly.pdbx_seq_one_letter_code
_entity_poly.pdbx_strand_id
1 'polypeptide(L)'
;MNSNEIRQKFLDFFKKRGHAVLPSASLIPENDPTTLFTGSGMQPMVPYLLGQTHPSGKLLANSQKCFRSQDIEEVGDSRHTTFFEMLGNWSLGDYFKEQQISWMFEFLTKELGLDPKRLYVTVFRGNDTLGIPRDDRSVKLWQEVFGGADVEAKAVDFSERDGMDNGRIFYYDETKNWWSRSGVPRQMPLGEPGGPDSEMFWDFGAQLGMHERSFWKNQPCHVNCDCGRFMEIGNNVFMEYRKTADGFEKLPQQNVDFGGGLERMAAAVLDKADIFYIDLFQPIREALENISGKRYEAVAKETKAFRIIMDHLRAATFLIGDGAIPSNKDQGYVTRRLIRRAVVQKKKLKITKSFLAPLARLVISTYQGWYPKLVDRGEIIAAEFEREEEKFMKTLDAGWRELEKLTEVDGEKAFLIYQSYGFPLELIQEELAKRGLVVDEKEFKEQMLKHQELSRAGSAEKFSGGLIDHSEQVIRGHTATHLLHASLRKILGNHVRQNGSNITHERLRFDFSHPQKVSSDELEKIEAMVNEQIKNDLPVHFQIMDLEEAKRAGAMGIFEDKYAQLGGKIKVYMVGDETDGYFSKEVCGGPHVSKTGEIKSFKILKEEAVAAGIRRIKAKVG
;
A
#
# COMPACT_ATOMS: atom_id res chain seq x y z
N MET A 1 -18.54 -18.61 -6.63
CA MET A 1 -17.96 -18.14 -5.35
C MET A 1 -17.66 -16.66 -5.50
N ASN A 2 -18.04 -15.83 -4.53
CA ASN A 2 -17.79 -14.38 -4.54
C ASN A 2 -16.52 -14.02 -3.75
N SER A 3 -16.05 -12.77 -3.82
CA SER A 3 -14.83 -12.32 -3.13
C SER A 3 -14.89 -12.50 -1.61
N ASN A 4 -16.05 -12.31 -0.98
CA ASN A 4 -16.18 -12.52 0.47
C ASN A 4 -16.00 -13.99 0.87
N GLU A 5 -16.53 -14.92 0.07
CA GLU A 5 -16.36 -16.36 0.26
C GLU A 5 -14.91 -16.79 0.06
N ILE A 6 -14.22 -16.25 -0.95
CA ILE A 6 -12.78 -16.50 -1.18
C ILE A 6 -11.96 -16.03 0.03
N ARG A 7 -12.21 -14.81 0.52
CA ARG A 7 -11.55 -14.25 1.71
C ARG A 7 -11.75 -15.15 2.93
N GLN A 8 -13.00 -15.53 3.21
CA GLN A 8 -13.33 -16.39 4.36
C GLN A 8 -12.67 -17.77 4.25
N LYS A 9 -12.75 -18.41 3.07
CA LYS A 9 -12.11 -19.70 2.81
C LYS A 9 -10.61 -19.66 3.04
N PHE A 10 -9.92 -18.61 2.59
CA PHE A 10 -8.49 -18.43 2.81
C PHE A 10 -8.16 -18.37 4.30
N LEU A 11 -8.85 -17.50 5.05
CA LEU A 11 -8.62 -17.33 6.48
C LEU A 11 -8.92 -18.62 7.26
N ASP A 12 -10.02 -19.31 6.94
CA ASP A 12 -10.36 -20.58 7.59
C ASP A 12 -9.39 -21.70 7.24
N PHE A 13 -8.88 -21.72 6.00
CA PHE A 13 -7.92 -22.70 5.53
C PHE A 13 -6.60 -22.63 6.31
N PHE A 14 -6.10 -21.43 6.55
CA PHE A 14 -4.88 -21.21 7.35
C PHE A 14 -5.15 -21.29 8.86
N LYS A 15 -6.32 -20.86 9.34
CA LYS A 15 -6.71 -21.04 10.74
C LYS A 15 -6.73 -22.51 11.14
N LYS A 16 -7.24 -23.40 10.28
CA LYS A 16 -7.22 -24.86 10.50
C LYS A 16 -5.80 -25.44 10.56
N ARG A 17 -4.80 -24.72 10.03
CA ARG A 17 -3.38 -25.08 10.03
C ARG A 17 -2.59 -24.40 11.16
N GLY A 18 -3.29 -23.73 12.08
CA GLY A 18 -2.69 -23.13 13.27
C GLY A 18 -2.29 -21.67 13.11
N HIS A 19 -2.57 -21.03 11.97
CA HIS A 19 -2.30 -19.61 11.81
C HIS A 19 -3.28 -18.76 12.63
N ALA A 20 -2.73 -17.78 13.36
CA ALA A 20 -3.52 -16.75 13.98
C ALA A 20 -4.07 -15.80 12.90
N VAL A 21 -5.40 -15.66 12.84
CA VAL A 21 -6.05 -14.73 11.93
C VAL A 21 -6.01 -13.32 12.51
N LEU A 22 -5.34 -12.41 11.81
CA LEU A 22 -5.15 -11.03 12.17
C LEU A 22 -6.12 -10.14 11.36
N PRO A 23 -6.63 -9.01 11.92
CA PRO A 23 -7.29 -8.00 11.11
C PRO A 23 -6.33 -7.29 10.14
N SER A 24 -6.89 -6.52 9.21
CA SER A 24 -6.10 -5.65 8.32
C SER A 24 -5.52 -4.47 9.07
N ALA A 25 -4.28 -4.10 8.75
CA ALA A 25 -3.67 -2.85 9.21
C ALA A 25 -4.26 -1.65 8.47
N SER A 26 -4.08 -0.47 9.06
CA SER A 26 -4.41 0.81 8.43
C SER A 26 -3.62 0.98 7.13
N LEU A 27 -4.23 1.62 6.13
CA LEU A 27 -3.55 2.08 4.93
C LEU A 27 -2.56 3.19 5.21
N ILE A 28 -2.65 3.88 6.36
CA ILE A 28 -1.70 4.91 6.78
C ILE A 28 -0.73 4.28 7.79
N PRO A 29 0.56 4.11 7.43
CA PRO A 29 1.56 3.59 8.36
C PRO A 29 1.77 4.57 9.53
N GLU A 30 1.72 4.07 10.76
CA GLU A 30 1.93 4.92 11.95
C GLU A 30 3.42 5.20 12.22
N ASN A 31 4.28 4.20 11.97
CA ASN A 31 5.68 4.19 12.38
C ASN A 31 6.64 3.85 11.22
N ASP A 32 6.17 3.91 9.99
CA ASP A 32 6.99 3.73 8.79
C ASP A 32 6.95 5.01 7.95
N PRO A 33 7.96 5.87 8.10
CA PRO A 33 8.03 7.13 7.38
C PRO A 33 8.75 7.03 6.04
N THR A 34 9.14 5.83 5.61
CA THR A 34 9.71 5.59 4.27
C THR A 34 8.62 5.52 3.19
N THR A 35 7.38 5.24 3.60
CA THR A 35 6.23 5.11 2.70
C THR A 35 5.06 5.99 3.17
N LEU A 36 4.22 6.42 2.22
CA LEU A 36 2.99 7.17 2.54
C LEU A 36 1.82 6.26 2.92
N PHE A 37 1.81 5.04 2.38
CA PHE A 37 0.72 4.08 2.49
C PHE A 37 1.23 2.65 2.64
N THR A 38 0.43 1.80 3.28
CA THR A 38 0.68 0.37 3.35
C THR A 38 0.43 -0.29 1.99
N GLY A 39 1.48 -0.79 1.35
CA GLY A 39 1.44 -1.34 -0.01
C GLY A 39 1.42 -2.87 -0.12
N SER A 40 1.65 -3.57 1.00
CA SER A 40 1.65 -5.04 1.10
C SER A 40 1.29 -5.53 2.50
N GLY A 41 0.89 -6.80 2.62
CA GLY A 41 0.73 -7.50 3.90
C GLY A 41 2.02 -7.66 4.68
N MET A 42 3.15 -7.76 3.97
CA MET A 42 4.48 -7.91 4.56
C MET A 42 4.94 -6.66 5.33
N GLN A 43 4.57 -5.46 4.90
CA GLN A 43 5.06 -4.22 5.49
C GLN A 43 4.86 -4.10 7.01
N PRO A 44 3.67 -4.40 7.60
CA PRO A 44 3.53 -4.47 9.05
C PRO A 44 4.26 -5.65 9.70
N MET A 45 4.67 -6.66 8.93
CA MET A 45 5.33 -7.88 9.40
C MET A 45 6.87 -7.78 9.43
N VAL A 46 7.47 -6.75 8.81
CA VAL A 46 8.94 -6.58 8.67
C VAL A 46 9.72 -6.85 9.97
N PRO A 47 9.35 -6.29 11.14
CA PRO A 47 10.13 -6.50 12.36
C PRO A 47 10.23 -7.98 12.76
N TYR A 48 9.18 -8.76 12.50
CA TYR A 48 9.08 -10.16 12.90
C TYR A 48 9.76 -11.09 11.90
N LEU A 49 9.73 -10.74 10.61
CA LEU A 49 10.53 -11.39 9.57
C LEU A 49 12.03 -11.25 9.83
N LEU A 50 12.44 -10.16 10.51
CA LEU A 50 13.80 -9.92 10.97
C LEU A 50 14.17 -10.62 12.29
N GLY A 51 13.27 -11.44 12.85
CA GLY A 51 13.53 -12.27 14.02
C GLY A 51 12.95 -11.74 15.34
N GLN A 52 12.19 -10.64 15.34
CA GLN A 52 11.40 -10.29 16.51
C GLN A 52 10.26 -11.30 16.71
N THR A 53 9.91 -11.56 17.97
CA THR A 53 8.77 -12.41 18.29
C THR A 53 7.46 -11.67 18.05
N HIS A 54 6.57 -12.29 17.27
CA HIS A 54 5.22 -11.79 17.09
C HIS A 54 4.32 -12.30 18.23
N PRO A 55 3.52 -11.44 18.88
CA PRO A 55 2.73 -11.80 20.06
C PRO A 55 1.60 -12.81 19.80
N SER A 56 1.13 -12.94 18.55
CA SER A 56 0.19 -14.00 18.15
C SER A 56 0.86 -15.34 17.79
N GLY A 57 2.17 -15.47 17.97
CA GLY A 57 2.92 -16.66 17.58
C GLY A 57 3.58 -16.53 16.21
N LYS A 58 4.06 -17.67 15.67
CA LYS A 58 4.89 -17.71 14.46
C LYS A 58 4.11 -17.86 13.15
N LEU A 59 2.85 -18.25 13.23
CA LEU A 59 1.98 -18.55 12.09
C LEU A 59 0.87 -17.52 12.04
N LEU A 60 0.81 -16.71 10.99
CA LEU A 60 -0.09 -15.56 10.91
C LEU A 60 -0.81 -15.55 9.56
N ALA A 61 -2.07 -15.13 9.52
CA ALA A 61 -2.81 -14.94 8.27
C ALA A 61 -3.74 -13.73 8.35
N ASN A 62 -3.93 -13.00 7.25
CA ASN A 62 -4.90 -11.91 7.18
C ASN A 62 -5.41 -11.64 5.75
N SER A 63 -6.33 -10.67 5.65
CA SER A 63 -6.67 -9.97 4.42
C SER A 63 -6.27 -8.51 4.61
N GLN A 64 -5.11 -8.10 4.08
CA GLN A 64 -4.56 -6.77 4.25
C GLN A 64 -5.08 -5.82 3.18
N LYS A 65 -5.67 -4.69 3.59
CA LYS A 65 -5.91 -3.52 2.74
C LYS A 65 -4.56 -2.98 2.24
N CYS A 66 -4.40 -2.87 0.94
CA CYS A 66 -3.19 -2.33 0.32
C CYS A 66 -3.52 -1.16 -0.59
N PHE A 67 -2.62 -0.19 -0.64
CA PHE A 67 -2.69 0.92 -1.58
C PHE A 67 -1.35 1.12 -2.31
N ARG A 68 -1.39 1.21 -3.65
CA ARG A 68 -0.24 1.45 -4.52
C ARG A 68 -0.49 2.68 -5.37
N SER A 69 0.25 3.76 -5.08
CA SER A 69 0.18 5.01 -5.85
C SER A 69 0.87 4.92 -7.20
N GLN A 70 1.75 3.93 -7.39
CA GLN A 70 2.51 3.72 -8.62
C GLN A 70 1.56 3.30 -9.75
N ASP A 71 0.53 2.52 -9.43
CA ASP A 71 -0.42 1.93 -10.38
C ASP A 71 -1.50 2.91 -10.89
N ILE A 72 -1.48 4.18 -10.46
CA ILE A 72 -2.53 5.17 -10.76
C ILE A 72 -2.69 5.42 -12.27
N GLU A 73 -1.60 5.33 -13.05
CA GLU A 73 -1.65 5.61 -14.49
C GLU A 73 -2.03 4.38 -15.31
N GLU A 74 -1.80 3.19 -14.77
CA GLU A 74 -2.12 1.89 -15.33
C GLU A 74 -3.62 1.57 -15.18
N VAL A 75 -4.26 2.10 -14.13
CA VAL A 75 -5.71 1.94 -13.92
C VAL A 75 -6.52 2.41 -15.12
N GLY A 76 -7.41 1.53 -15.56
CA GLY A 76 -8.16 1.66 -16.81
C GLY A 76 -7.96 0.44 -17.72
N ASP A 77 -6.88 -0.31 -17.51
CA ASP A 77 -6.76 -1.67 -18.01
C ASP A 77 -7.60 -2.66 -17.18
N SER A 78 -7.56 -3.96 -17.51
CA SER A 78 -8.44 -4.97 -16.92
C SER A 78 -7.90 -5.62 -15.64
N ARG A 79 -6.75 -5.18 -15.09
CA ARG A 79 -6.03 -5.93 -14.05
C ARG A 79 -5.30 -5.09 -12.99
N HIS A 80 -5.17 -3.77 -13.19
CA HIS A 80 -4.59 -2.86 -12.22
C HIS A 80 -5.65 -2.11 -11.41
N THR A 81 -5.39 -2.03 -10.11
CA THR A 81 -6.17 -1.27 -9.13
C THR A 81 -5.22 -0.55 -8.18
N THR A 82 -5.59 0.66 -7.74
CA THR A 82 -4.79 1.41 -6.76
C THR A 82 -5.00 0.93 -5.34
N PHE A 83 -6.21 0.47 -5.02
CA PHE A 83 -6.53 -0.22 -3.77
C PHE A 83 -6.89 -1.66 -4.07
N PHE A 84 -6.43 -2.60 -3.25
CA PHE A 84 -6.79 -4.00 -3.34
C PHE A 84 -6.61 -4.69 -1.99
N GLU A 85 -7.15 -5.89 -1.85
CA GLU A 85 -6.89 -6.73 -0.68
C GLU A 85 -5.85 -7.80 -1.00
N MET A 86 -4.79 -7.82 -0.21
CA MET A 86 -3.76 -8.84 -0.25
C MET A 86 -4.06 -9.88 0.83
N LEU A 87 -4.52 -11.07 0.42
CA LEU A 87 -4.56 -12.24 1.27
C LEU A 87 -3.13 -12.64 1.62
N GLY A 88 -2.81 -12.72 2.90
CA GLY A 88 -1.45 -12.98 3.36
C GLY A 88 -1.39 -14.12 4.36
N ASN A 89 -0.35 -14.94 4.25
CA ASN A 89 0.04 -15.87 5.29
C ASN A 89 1.55 -15.82 5.50
N TRP A 90 1.95 -15.92 6.77
CA TRP A 90 3.34 -15.82 7.18
C TRP A 90 3.76 -17.02 8.03
N SER A 91 4.95 -17.53 7.72
CA SER A 91 5.70 -18.46 8.58
C SER A 91 6.93 -17.73 9.09
N LEU A 92 6.99 -17.52 10.41
CA LEU A 92 8.14 -16.90 11.07
C LEU A 92 9.08 -18.00 11.60
N GLY A 93 9.74 -18.70 10.67
CA GLY A 93 10.68 -19.78 11.00
C GLY A 93 10.06 -21.09 11.46
N ASP A 94 8.85 -21.42 11.01
CA ASP A 94 8.12 -22.62 11.44
C ASP A 94 8.05 -23.68 10.33
N TYR A 95 7.48 -23.33 9.18
CA TYR A 95 7.54 -24.10 7.94
C TYR A 95 8.13 -23.27 6.79
N PHE A 96 8.41 -23.92 5.65
CA PHE A 96 9.02 -23.27 4.49
C PHE A 96 8.41 -23.73 3.15
N LYS A 97 9.23 -23.93 2.10
CA LYS A 97 8.79 -24.19 0.71
C LYS A 97 7.82 -25.38 0.58
N GLU A 98 8.10 -26.49 1.24
CA GLU A 98 7.34 -27.75 1.07
C GLU A 98 5.87 -27.60 1.48
N GLN A 99 5.63 -27.11 2.69
CA GLN A 99 4.28 -26.88 3.18
C GLN A 99 3.61 -25.74 2.42
N GLN A 100 4.32 -24.63 2.17
CA GLN A 100 3.72 -23.48 1.51
C GLN A 100 3.23 -23.81 0.09
N ILE A 101 4.07 -24.44 -0.75
CA ILE A 101 3.72 -24.78 -2.12
C ILE A 101 2.56 -25.78 -2.14
N SER A 102 2.62 -26.81 -1.29
CA SER A 102 1.55 -27.80 -1.15
C SER A 102 0.22 -27.16 -0.76
N TRP A 103 0.22 -26.30 0.26
CA TRP A 103 -0.98 -25.64 0.77
C TRP A 103 -1.55 -24.63 -0.21
N MET A 104 -0.73 -23.86 -0.91
CA MET A 104 -1.23 -22.93 -1.92
C MET A 104 -1.84 -23.67 -3.10
N PHE A 105 -1.21 -24.76 -3.56
CA PHE A 105 -1.80 -25.59 -4.62
C PHE A 105 -3.12 -26.22 -4.19
N GLU A 106 -3.19 -26.75 -2.96
CA GLU A 106 -4.42 -27.30 -2.37
C GLU A 106 -5.51 -26.22 -2.27
N PHE A 107 -5.18 -25.03 -1.78
CA PHE A 107 -6.13 -23.94 -1.66
C PHE A 107 -6.70 -23.54 -3.04
N LEU A 108 -5.83 -23.30 -4.02
CA LEU A 108 -6.26 -22.90 -5.36
C LEU A 108 -7.11 -23.99 -6.05
N THR A 109 -6.70 -25.26 -5.96
CA THR A 109 -7.36 -26.34 -6.73
C THR A 109 -8.54 -26.99 -6.00
N LYS A 110 -8.47 -27.13 -4.67
CA LYS A 110 -9.50 -27.82 -3.87
C LYS A 110 -10.46 -26.86 -3.20
N GLU A 111 -9.96 -25.77 -2.61
CA GLU A 111 -10.83 -24.81 -1.93
C GLU A 111 -11.51 -23.86 -2.92
N LEU A 112 -10.78 -23.34 -3.90
CA LEU A 112 -11.33 -22.45 -4.93
C LEU A 112 -11.83 -23.18 -6.18
N GLY A 113 -11.42 -24.44 -6.38
CA GLY A 113 -11.87 -25.25 -7.51
C GLY A 113 -11.23 -24.86 -8.85
N LEU A 114 -10.07 -24.19 -8.84
CA LEU A 114 -9.36 -23.82 -10.07
C LEU A 114 -8.78 -25.07 -10.75
N ASP A 115 -8.93 -25.15 -12.07
CA ASP A 115 -8.36 -26.24 -12.86
C ASP A 115 -6.82 -26.15 -12.87
N PRO A 116 -6.10 -27.16 -12.34
CA PRO A 116 -4.64 -27.16 -12.32
C PRO A 116 -4.02 -27.08 -13.72
N LYS A 117 -4.73 -27.47 -14.79
CA LYS A 117 -4.22 -27.37 -16.17
C LYS A 117 -4.05 -25.93 -16.65
N ARG A 118 -4.71 -24.98 -15.99
CA ARG A 118 -4.65 -23.54 -16.29
C ARG A 118 -3.79 -22.75 -15.30
N LEU A 119 -3.21 -23.44 -14.32
CA LEU A 119 -2.23 -22.88 -13.41
C LEU A 119 -0.82 -22.99 -14.02
N TYR A 120 -0.09 -21.90 -13.89
CA TYR A 120 1.30 -21.75 -14.28
C TYR A 120 2.07 -21.11 -13.13
N VAL A 121 3.36 -21.40 -13.02
CA VAL A 121 4.18 -20.86 -11.93
C VAL A 121 5.51 -20.35 -12.42
N THR A 122 6.08 -19.40 -11.69
CA THR A 122 7.42 -18.87 -11.93
C THR A 122 8.32 -19.17 -10.74
N VAL A 123 9.63 -19.19 -10.96
CA VAL A 123 10.66 -19.48 -9.96
C VAL A 123 11.94 -18.72 -10.28
N PHE A 124 12.76 -18.47 -9.25
CA PHE A 124 14.00 -17.74 -9.41
C PHE A 124 15.07 -18.53 -10.19
N ARG A 125 15.60 -17.92 -11.27
CA ARG A 125 16.66 -18.45 -12.15
C ARG A 125 18.04 -18.54 -11.48
N GLY A 126 18.22 -17.88 -10.33
CA GLY A 126 19.54 -17.75 -9.70
C GLY A 126 20.30 -16.55 -10.24
N ASN A 127 21.41 -16.23 -9.58
CA ASN A 127 22.34 -15.20 -9.99
C ASN A 127 23.77 -15.62 -9.65
N ASP A 128 24.46 -16.22 -10.61
CA ASP A 128 25.83 -16.73 -10.45
C ASP A 128 26.82 -15.63 -10.07
N THR A 129 26.62 -14.39 -10.56
CA THR A 129 27.49 -13.25 -10.24
C THR A 129 27.44 -12.88 -8.75
N LEU A 130 26.30 -13.13 -8.10
CA LEU A 130 26.09 -12.85 -6.67
C LEU A 130 26.21 -14.10 -5.80
N GLY A 131 26.55 -15.25 -6.39
CA GLY A 131 26.64 -16.53 -5.68
C GLY A 131 25.28 -17.04 -5.17
N ILE A 132 24.17 -16.60 -5.76
CA ILE A 132 22.83 -17.02 -5.35
C ILE A 132 22.36 -18.15 -6.29
N PRO A 133 22.11 -19.37 -5.78
CA PRO A 133 21.72 -20.48 -6.63
C PRO A 133 20.30 -20.34 -7.19
N ARG A 134 20.03 -21.04 -8.28
CA ARG A 134 18.69 -21.23 -8.85
C ARG A 134 17.76 -21.96 -7.88
N ASP A 135 16.47 -21.65 -7.89
CA ASP A 135 15.49 -22.26 -6.99
C ASP A 135 14.93 -23.60 -7.50
N ASP A 136 15.82 -24.58 -7.70
CA ASP A 136 15.45 -25.93 -8.17
C ASP A 136 14.61 -26.71 -7.16
N ARG A 137 14.63 -26.32 -5.87
CA ARG A 137 13.81 -26.95 -4.84
C ARG A 137 12.33 -26.62 -5.07
N SER A 138 11.99 -25.35 -5.31
CA SER A 138 10.61 -24.95 -5.62
C SER A 138 10.10 -25.64 -6.89
N VAL A 139 10.94 -25.81 -7.92
CA VAL A 139 10.55 -26.54 -9.14
C VAL A 139 10.15 -27.98 -8.86
N LYS A 140 10.95 -28.73 -8.09
CA LYS A 140 10.61 -30.12 -7.75
C LYS A 140 9.30 -30.22 -6.97
N LEU A 141 9.10 -29.34 -5.99
CA LEU A 141 7.87 -29.30 -5.19
C LEU A 141 6.64 -28.96 -6.06
N TRP A 142 6.77 -28.01 -6.99
CA TRP A 142 5.70 -27.72 -7.95
C TRP A 142 5.41 -28.91 -8.85
N GLN A 143 6.43 -29.59 -9.37
CA GLN A 143 6.26 -30.80 -10.19
C GLN A 143 5.54 -31.91 -9.43
N GLU A 144 5.85 -32.09 -8.15
CA GLU A 144 5.19 -33.08 -7.29
C GLU A 144 3.69 -32.77 -7.14
N VAL A 145 3.31 -31.52 -6.81
CA VAL A 145 1.89 -31.16 -6.61
C VAL A 145 1.09 -31.15 -7.91
N PHE A 146 1.69 -30.72 -9.03
CA PHE A 146 1.06 -30.83 -10.35
C PHE A 146 0.91 -32.30 -10.79
N GLY A 147 1.94 -33.12 -10.56
CA GLY A 147 1.90 -34.56 -10.84
C GLY A 147 0.80 -35.28 -10.05
N GLY A 148 0.59 -34.90 -8.79
CA GLY A 148 -0.53 -35.38 -7.97
C GLY A 148 -1.92 -34.97 -8.48
N ALA A 149 -1.99 -34.05 -9.45
CA ALA A 149 -3.22 -33.65 -10.14
C ALA A 149 -3.25 -34.10 -11.61
N ASP A 150 -2.40 -35.07 -12.00
CA ASP A 150 -2.25 -35.59 -13.36
C ASP A 150 -1.91 -34.49 -14.40
N VAL A 151 -1.11 -33.51 -13.98
CA VAL A 151 -0.63 -32.43 -14.83
C VAL A 151 0.88 -32.50 -14.97
N GLU A 152 1.37 -32.73 -16.19
CA GLU A 152 2.80 -32.61 -16.47
C GLU A 152 3.23 -31.15 -16.36
N ALA A 153 4.27 -30.91 -15.56
CA ALA A 153 4.80 -29.58 -15.27
C ALA A 153 6.27 -29.46 -15.70
N LYS A 154 6.48 -29.35 -17.02
CA LYS A 154 7.80 -29.09 -17.60
C LYS A 154 8.32 -27.72 -17.16
N ALA A 155 9.56 -27.68 -16.66
CA ALA A 155 10.25 -26.45 -16.35
C ALA A 155 10.97 -25.91 -17.60
N VAL A 156 10.83 -24.62 -17.87
CA VAL A 156 11.39 -23.93 -19.04
C VAL A 156 12.11 -22.67 -18.59
N ASP A 157 13.27 -22.41 -19.17
CA ASP A 157 14.04 -21.19 -18.95
C ASP A 157 13.94 -20.27 -20.17
N PHE A 158 14.21 -18.98 -19.98
CA PHE A 158 14.20 -17.95 -21.04
C PHE A 158 12.91 -17.88 -21.87
N SER A 159 11.76 -18.16 -21.27
CA SER A 159 10.45 -18.11 -21.94
C SER A 159 10.10 -16.73 -22.51
N GLU A 160 10.66 -15.66 -21.94
CA GLU A 160 10.57 -14.29 -22.45
C GLU A 160 11.26 -14.10 -23.81
N ARG A 161 12.19 -14.99 -24.18
CA ARG A 161 12.92 -14.99 -25.45
C ARG A 161 12.44 -16.07 -26.39
N ASP A 162 12.21 -17.28 -25.86
CA ASP A 162 12.01 -18.49 -26.67
C ASP A 162 10.55 -18.96 -26.70
N GLY A 163 9.69 -18.37 -25.88
CA GLY A 163 8.31 -18.80 -25.69
C GLY A 163 8.16 -19.93 -24.68
N MET A 164 6.93 -20.40 -24.48
CA MET A 164 6.60 -21.29 -23.36
C MET A 164 7.01 -22.75 -23.57
N ASP A 165 7.22 -23.24 -24.79
CA ASP A 165 7.63 -24.63 -25.11
C ASP A 165 6.88 -25.74 -24.32
N ASN A 166 5.54 -25.63 -24.26
CA ASN A 166 4.63 -26.47 -23.47
C ASN A 166 4.99 -26.56 -21.97
N GLY A 167 5.78 -25.61 -21.47
CA GLY A 167 6.17 -25.47 -20.07
C GLY A 167 5.02 -25.05 -19.18
N ARG A 168 5.21 -25.28 -17.88
CA ARG A 168 4.29 -24.89 -16.81
C ARG A 168 4.97 -24.14 -15.67
N ILE A 169 6.26 -24.40 -15.49
CA ILE A 169 7.13 -23.78 -14.48
C ILE A 169 8.18 -22.99 -15.25
N PHE A 170 8.34 -21.69 -14.95
CA PHE A 170 9.24 -20.82 -15.71
C PHE A 170 10.28 -20.16 -14.82
N TYR A 171 11.54 -20.23 -15.22
CA TYR A 171 12.61 -19.49 -14.54
C TYR A 171 12.66 -18.04 -15.01
N TYR A 172 12.66 -17.08 -14.09
CA TYR A 172 13.01 -15.68 -14.36
C TYR A 172 14.09 -15.15 -13.42
N ASP A 173 14.75 -14.07 -13.86
CA ASP A 173 15.83 -13.42 -13.13
C ASP A 173 15.35 -12.63 -11.91
N GLU A 174 16.28 -11.95 -11.25
CA GLU A 174 16.02 -11.18 -10.04
C GLU A 174 15.09 -9.99 -10.21
N THR A 175 14.80 -9.55 -11.44
CA THR A 175 13.85 -8.46 -11.66
C THR A 175 12.40 -8.93 -11.52
N LYS A 176 12.18 -10.26 -11.59
CA LYS A 176 10.86 -10.88 -11.57
C LYS A 176 10.66 -11.85 -10.42
N ASN A 177 11.66 -12.68 -10.10
CA ASN A 177 11.53 -13.71 -9.06
C ASN A 177 12.53 -13.55 -7.90
N TRP A 178 12.83 -12.31 -7.53
CA TRP A 178 13.50 -12.01 -6.28
C TRP A 178 12.75 -10.92 -5.54
N TRP A 179 12.63 -11.10 -4.23
CA TRP A 179 12.00 -10.11 -3.38
C TRP A 179 12.97 -9.59 -2.31
N SER A 180 13.01 -8.26 -2.19
CA SER A 180 13.53 -7.52 -1.03
C SER A 180 12.83 -6.16 -0.97
N ARG A 181 12.91 -5.45 0.16
CA ARG A 181 12.31 -4.11 0.26
C ARG A 181 13.01 -3.10 -0.67
N SER A 182 14.27 -3.37 -0.98
CA SER A 182 15.13 -2.53 -1.81
C SER A 182 15.22 -2.98 -3.27
N GLY A 183 14.33 -3.89 -3.70
CA GLY A 183 14.27 -4.39 -5.07
C GLY A 183 15.26 -5.52 -5.35
N VAL A 184 16.04 -5.39 -6.42
CA VAL A 184 16.97 -6.44 -6.87
C VAL A 184 18.10 -6.67 -5.86
N PRO A 185 18.69 -7.88 -5.79
CA PRO A 185 19.66 -8.23 -4.75
C PRO A 185 20.87 -7.28 -4.67
N ARG A 186 21.31 -6.71 -5.80
CA ARG A 186 22.44 -5.76 -5.82
C ARG A 186 22.16 -4.45 -5.09
N GLN A 187 20.89 -4.08 -4.96
CA GLN A 187 20.45 -2.84 -4.32
C GLN A 187 20.13 -3.04 -2.82
N MET A 188 20.17 -4.28 -2.33
CA MET A 188 19.91 -4.58 -0.93
C MET A 188 20.98 -3.94 -0.02
N PRO A 189 20.58 -3.17 1.01
CA PRO A 189 21.46 -2.74 2.08
C PRO A 189 22.06 -3.91 2.85
N LEU A 190 23.22 -3.69 3.47
CA LEU A 190 23.83 -4.68 4.36
C LEU A 190 22.87 -5.04 5.51
N GLY A 191 22.74 -6.34 5.78
CA GLY A 191 21.85 -6.86 6.81
C GLY A 191 20.39 -7.03 6.38
N GLU A 192 19.99 -6.53 5.20
CA GLU A 192 18.61 -6.67 4.73
C GLU A 192 18.28 -8.13 4.31
N PRO A 193 17.11 -8.66 4.71
CA PRO A 193 16.63 -9.95 4.26
C PRO A 193 16.05 -9.87 2.84
N GLY A 194 16.18 -10.96 2.11
CA GLY A 194 15.56 -11.15 0.80
C GLY A 194 15.51 -12.62 0.44
N GLY A 195 14.89 -12.94 -0.69
CA GLY A 195 14.82 -14.32 -1.13
C GLY A 195 14.20 -14.52 -2.50
N PRO A 196 14.31 -15.74 -3.03
CA PRO A 196 13.61 -16.11 -4.24
C PRO A 196 12.11 -16.03 -4.03
N ASP A 197 11.42 -15.67 -5.10
CA ASP A 197 9.98 -15.63 -5.18
C ASP A 197 9.47 -16.68 -6.17
N SER A 198 8.30 -17.25 -5.88
CA SER A 198 7.59 -18.15 -6.78
C SER A 198 6.14 -17.71 -6.92
N GLU A 199 5.82 -17.17 -8.09
CA GLU A 199 4.50 -16.61 -8.39
C GLU A 199 3.60 -17.64 -9.06
N MET A 200 2.29 -17.48 -8.89
CA MET A 200 1.25 -18.34 -9.44
C MET A 200 0.36 -17.52 -10.39
N PHE A 201 0.17 -18.03 -11.61
CA PHE A 201 -0.58 -17.38 -12.68
C PHE A 201 -1.78 -18.21 -13.10
N TRP A 202 -2.88 -17.52 -13.41
CA TRP A 202 -4.04 -18.07 -14.09
C TRP A 202 -4.02 -17.72 -15.57
N ASP A 203 -4.22 -18.72 -16.44
CA ASP A 203 -4.37 -18.54 -17.88
C ASP A 203 -5.84 -18.38 -18.28
N PHE A 204 -6.24 -17.20 -18.77
CA PHE A 204 -7.59 -16.96 -19.32
C PHE A 204 -7.81 -17.59 -20.72
N GLY A 205 -6.74 -18.08 -21.33
CA GLY A 205 -6.75 -18.88 -22.54
C GLY A 205 -6.40 -18.10 -23.81
N ALA A 206 -5.56 -18.71 -24.64
CA ALA A 206 -5.09 -18.15 -25.91
C ALA A 206 -6.22 -17.82 -26.89
N GLN A 207 -7.33 -18.56 -26.83
CA GLN A 207 -8.50 -18.37 -27.69
C GLN A 207 -9.14 -16.99 -27.57
N LEU A 208 -8.87 -16.24 -26.49
CA LEU A 208 -9.34 -14.87 -26.33
C LEU A 208 -8.59 -13.89 -27.24
N GLY A 209 -7.48 -14.28 -27.87
CA GLY A 209 -6.75 -13.44 -28.83
C GLY A 209 -6.12 -12.19 -28.20
N MET A 210 -5.85 -12.22 -26.89
CA MET A 210 -5.35 -11.06 -26.14
C MET A 210 -3.93 -10.68 -26.55
N HIS A 211 -3.06 -11.68 -26.73
CA HIS A 211 -1.67 -11.49 -27.15
C HIS A 211 -1.59 -10.87 -28.54
N GLU A 212 -2.33 -11.44 -29.49
CA GLU A 212 -2.34 -11.08 -30.90
C GLU A 212 -2.87 -9.66 -31.14
N ARG A 213 -3.76 -9.18 -30.26
CA ARG A 213 -4.31 -7.81 -30.30
C ARG A 213 -3.53 -6.81 -29.45
N SER A 214 -2.51 -7.25 -28.72
CA SER A 214 -1.72 -6.39 -27.84
C SER A 214 -0.51 -5.80 -28.56
N PHE A 215 0.17 -4.88 -27.88
CA PHE A 215 1.46 -4.35 -28.29
C PHE A 215 2.54 -5.45 -28.44
N TRP A 216 2.38 -6.57 -27.72
CA TRP A 216 3.34 -7.67 -27.63
C TRP A 216 3.18 -8.74 -28.70
N LYS A 217 2.28 -8.55 -29.68
CA LYS A 217 1.94 -9.55 -30.72
C LYS A 217 3.14 -10.12 -31.50
N ASN A 218 4.23 -9.35 -31.63
CA ASN A 218 5.43 -9.73 -32.36
C ASN A 218 6.52 -10.37 -31.47
N GLN A 219 6.21 -10.58 -30.19
CA GLN A 219 7.07 -11.24 -29.23
C GLN A 219 6.44 -12.58 -28.82
N PRO A 220 7.23 -13.56 -28.35
CA PRO A 220 6.67 -14.78 -27.79
C PRO A 220 5.71 -14.47 -26.62
N CYS A 221 4.59 -15.17 -26.57
CA CYS A 221 3.70 -15.10 -25.40
C CYS A 221 4.30 -15.95 -24.27
N HIS A 222 4.34 -15.41 -23.06
CA HIS A 222 4.82 -16.08 -21.85
C HIS A 222 4.05 -15.59 -20.62
N VAL A 223 4.22 -16.25 -19.48
CA VAL A 223 3.39 -15.99 -18.26
C VAL A 223 3.52 -14.58 -17.70
N ASN A 224 4.70 -13.97 -17.86
CA ASN A 224 4.99 -12.61 -17.43
C ASN A 224 4.83 -11.57 -18.55
N CYS A 225 4.13 -11.94 -19.64
CA CYS A 225 3.83 -11.03 -20.74
C CYS A 225 2.65 -10.12 -20.37
N ASP A 226 2.77 -8.84 -20.68
CA ASP A 226 1.74 -7.83 -20.41
C ASP A 226 0.57 -7.80 -21.40
N CYS A 227 0.29 -8.92 -22.07
CA CYS A 227 -0.81 -9.02 -23.01
C CYS A 227 -2.19 -9.22 -22.36
N GLY A 228 -2.23 -9.55 -21.07
CA GLY A 228 -3.46 -9.76 -20.30
C GLY A 228 -4.03 -11.19 -20.34
N ARG A 229 -3.40 -12.12 -21.07
CA ARG A 229 -3.79 -13.55 -21.07
C ARG A 229 -3.55 -14.21 -19.71
N PHE A 230 -2.39 -13.93 -19.12
CA PHE A 230 -2.00 -14.46 -17.82
C PHE A 230 -2.18 -13.39 -16.75
N MET A 231 -2.64 -13.82 -15.57
CA MET A 231 -2.77 -12.95 -14.40
C MET A 231 -2.16 -13.63 -13.19
N GLU A 232 -1.19 -12.96 -12.58
CA GLU A 232 -0.59 -13.37 -11.30
C GLU A 232 -1.66 -13.27 -10.20
N ILE A 233 -2.03 -14.40 -9.61
CA ILE A 233 -3.04 -14.49 -8.56
C ILE A 233 -2.44 -14.59 -7.15
N GLY A 234 -1.14 -14.85 -7.05
CA GLY A 234 -0.38 -14.70 -5.81
C GLY A 234 1.09 -15.05 -5.96
N ASN A 235 1.87 -14.75 -4.92
CA ASN A 235 3.31 -14.99 -4.86
C ASN A 235 3.74 -15.58 -3.51
N ASN A 236 4.76 -16.43 -3.55
CA ASN A 236 5.39 -17.02 -2.38
C ASN A 236 6.83 -16.53 -2.27
N VAL A 237 7.05 -15.54 -1.42
CA VAL A 237 8.39 -15.07 -1.10
C VAL A 237 9.01 -15.96 -0.04
N PHE A 238 10.13 -16.58 -0.40
CA PHE A 238 10.90 -17.45 0.49
C PHE A 238 12.11 -16.70 1.03
N MET A 239 11.90 -15.86 2.05
CA MET A 239 12.99 -15.08 2.64
C MET A 239 13.99 -15.99 3.34
N GLU A 240 15.13 -16.21 2.68
CA GLU A 240 16.15 -17.15 3.15
C GLU A 240 17.57 -16.60 3.07
N TYR A 241 17.77 -15.39 2.55
CA TYR A 241 19.09 -14.76 2.43
C TYR A 241 19.15 -13.43 3.17
N ARG A 242 20.33 -13.12 3.70
CA ARG A 242 20.72 -11.81 4.23
C ARG A 242 21.88 -11.26 3.42
N LYS A 243 21.81 -9.99 3.05
CA LYS A 243 22.93 -9.31 2.39
C LYS A 243 24.10 -9.11 3.36
N THR A 244 25.30 -9.49 2.96
CA THR A 244 26.55 -9.24 3.71
C THR A 244 27.52 -8.41 2.86
N ALA A 245 28.64 -7.98 3.46
CA ALA A 245 29.69 -7.25 2.75
C ALA A 245 30.27 -8.08 1.59
N ASP A 246 30.37 -9.40 1.79
CA ASP A 246 31.01 -10.33 0.86
C ASP A 246 30.02 -11.06 -0.07
N GLY A 247 28.71 -10.78 0.02
CA GLY A 247 27.71 -11.45 -0.80
C GLY A 247 26.38 -11.64 -0.09
N PHE A 248 25.97 -12.90 0.05
CA PHE A 248 24.73 -13.33 0.69
C PHE A 248 24.97 -14.58 1.54
N GLU A 249 24.33 -14.62 2.70
CA GLU A 249 24.34 -15.79 3.59
C GLU A 249 22.90 -16.22 3.92
N LYS A 250 22.71 -17.45 4.40
CA LYS A 250 21.39 -17.92 4.82
C LYS A 250 20.92 -17.21 6.09
N LEU A 251 19.65 -16.83 6.12
CA LEU A 251 19.01 -16.36 7.35
C LEU A 251 18.91 -17.52 8.36
N PRO A 252 19.18 -17.27 9.65
CA PRO A 252 18.95 -18.26 10.71
C PRO A 252 17.47 -18.69 10.80
N GLN A 253 16.58 -17.75 10.49
CA GLN A 253 15.14 -17.95 10.42
C GLN A 253 14.71 -17.83 8.96
N GLN A 254 14.34 -18.95 8.34
CA GLN A 254 13.76 -18.93 6.99
C GLN A 254 12.27 -18.62 7.10
N ASN A 255 11.82 -17.57 6.40
CA ASN A 255 10.44 -17.11 6.49
C ASN A 255 9.69 -17.38 5.19
N VAL A 256 8.38 -17.58 5.33
CA VAL A 256 7.44 -17.52 4.22
C VAL A 256 6.65 -16.23 4.34
N ASP A 257 6.57 -15.50 3.24
CA ASP A 257 5.69 -14.35 3.04
C ASP A 257 4.88 -14.59 1.77
N PHE A 258 3.61 -14.92 1.94
CA PHE A 258 2.68 -15.08 0.82
C PHE A 258 1.85 -13.83 0.63
N GLY A 259 1.69 -13.40 -0.62
CA GLY A 259 0.77 -12.34 -1.02
C GLY A 259 -0.11 -12.77 -2.19
N GLY A 260 -1.42 -12.91 -1.95
CA GLY A 260 -2.43 -13.24 -2.95
C GLY A 260 -3.41 -12.11 -3.19
N GLY A 261 -3.60 -11.67 -4.43
CA GLY A 261 -4.57 -10.61 -4.74
C GLY A 261 -5.99 -11.15 -4.73
N LEU A 262 -6.83 -10.74 -3.76
CA LEU A 262 -8.21 -11.21 -3.63
C LEU A 262 -9.01 -10.98 -4.91
N GLU A 263 -8.90 -9.78 -5.49
CA GLU A 263 -9.57 -9.40 -6.72
C GLU A 263 -9.16 -10.27 -7.91
N ARG A 264 -7.86 -10.59 -8.01
CA ARG A 264 -7.32 -11.41 -9.08
C ARG A 264 -7.72 -12.87 -8.93
N MET A 265 -7.73 -13.39 -7.70
CA MET A 265 -8.28 -14.72 -7.42
C MET A 265 -9.77 -14.80 -7.75
N ALA A 266 -10.56 -13.76 -7.42
CA ALA A 266 -11.96 -13.70 -7.78
C ALA A 266 -12.18 -13.67 -9.30
N ALA A 267 -11.34 -12.93 -10.03
CA ALA A 267 -11.34 -12.91 -11.49
C ALA A 267 -11.01 -14.29 -12.10
N ALA A 268 -10.05 -15.01 -11.53
CA ALA A 268 -9.71 -16.38 -11.93
C ALA A 268 -10.87 -17.37 -11.66
N VAL A 269 -11.50 -17.29 -10.47
CA VAL A 269 -12.66 -18.12 -10.10
C VAL A 269 -13.87 -17.86 -11.01
N LEU A 270 -14.09 -16.60 -11.41
CA LEU A 270 -15.14 -16.24 -12.37
C LEU A 270 -14.75 -16.51 -13.82
N ASP A 271 -13.50 -16.87 -14.06
CA ASP A 271 -12.89 -17.02 -15.38
C ASP A 271 -13.10 -15.80 -16.30
N LYS A 272 -12.86 -14.61 -15.74
CA LYS A 272 -12.93 -13.33 -16.45
C LYS A 272 -11.61 -12.59 -16.32
N ALA A 273 -10.96 -12.29 -17.45
CA ALA A 273 -9.68 -11.56 -17.49
C ALA A 273 -9.77 -10.07 -17.08
N ASP A 274 -10.96 -9.63 -16.68
CA ASP A 274 -11.23 -8.28 -16.23
C ASP A 274 -11.72 -8.30 -14.79
N ILE A 275 -10.86 -7.84 -13.88
CA ILE A 275 -11.12 -7.81 -12.44
C ILE A 275 -12.31 -6.92 -12.09
N PHE A 276 -12.68 -5.99 -12.96
CA PHE A 276 -13.83 -5.10 -12.72
C PHE A 276 -15.17 -5.81 -12.95
N TYR A 277 -15.17 -7.08 -13.37
CA TYR A 277 -16.37 -7.92 -13.40
C TYR A 277 -16.76 -8.56 -12.07
N ILE A 278 -15.82 -8.69 -11.13
CA ILE A 278 -16.07 -9.37 -9.85
C ILE A 278 -17.17 -8.65 -9.03
N ASP A 279 -17.68 -9.36 -8.02
CA ASP A 279 -18.78 -8.89 -7.18
C ASP A 279 -18.47 -7.58 -6.43
N LEU A 280 -17.20 -7.34 -6.06
CA LEU A 280 -16.78 -6.11 -5.36
C LEU A 280 -17.06 -4.83 -6.16
N PHE A 281 -17.02 -4.90 -7.49
CA PHE A 281 -17.26 -3.75 -8.37
C PHE A 281 -18.68 -3.72 -8.93
N GLN A 282 -19.42 -4.82 -8.87
CA GLN A 282 -20.75 -4.95 -9.48
C GLN A 282 -21.72 -3.84 -9.06
N PRO A 283 -21.90 -3.49 -7.76
CA PRO A 283 -22.85 -2.45 -7.36
C PRO A 283 -22.51 -1.07 -7.96
N ILE A 284 -21.23 -0.72 -8.02
CA ILE A 284 -20.77 0.57 -8.55
C ILE A 284 -20.92 0.56 -10.08
N ARG A 285 -20.58 -0.55 -10.73
CA ARG A 285 -20.72 -0.72 -12.18
C ARG A 285 -22.17 -0.52 -12.60
N GLU A 286 -23.10 -1.23 -11.98
CA GLU A 286 -24.54 -1.13 -12.28
C GLU A 286 -25.07 0.28 -12.02
N ALA A 287 -24.66 0.91 -10.92
CA ALA A 287 -25.05 2.29 -10.63
C ALA A 287 -24.49 3.28 -11.67
N LEU A 288 -23.25 3.10 -12.12
CA LEU A 288 -22.67 3.92 -13.19
C LEU A 288 -23.38 3.71 -14.53
N GLU A 289 -23.74 2.47 -14.88
CA GLU A 289 -24.50 2.18 -16.09
C GLU A 289 -25.87 2.91 -16.05
N ASN A 290 -26.54 2.87 -14.90
CA ASN A 290 -27.82 3.55 -14.69
C ASN A 290 -27.70 5.09 -14.79
N ILE A 291 -26.69 5.68 -14.15
CA ILE A 291 -26.52 7.15 -14.12
C ILE A 291 -26.05 7.68 -15.48
N SER A 292 -25.23 6.92 -16.21
CA SER A 292 -24.68 7.34 -17.50
C SER A 292 -25.55 6.99 -18.71
N GLY A 293 -26.42 5.98 -18.58
CA GLY A 293 -27.10 5.34 -19.71
C GLY A 293 -26.14 4.61 -20.67
N LYS A 294 -24.89 4.40 -20.26
CA LYS A 294 -23.86 3.67 -21.00
C LYS A 294 -23.75 2.25 -20.45
N ARG A 295 -23.24 1.34 -21.28
CA ARG A 295 -23.03 -0.06 -20.90
C ARG A 295 -21.55 -0.38 -20.83
N TYR A 296 -21.15 -1.06 -19.77
CA TYR A 296 -19.79 -1.53 -19.58
C TYR A 296 -19.37 -2.45 -20.73
N GLU A 297 -18.12 -2.34 -21.19
CA GLU A 297 -17.56 -3.02 -22.37
C GLU A 297 -18.17 -2.71 -23.74
N ALA A 298 -19.23 -1.90 -23.83
CA ALA A 298 -19.82 -1.54 -25.12
C ALA A 298 -18.88 -0.68 -25.98
N VAL A 299 -18.12 0.22 -25.33
CA VAL A 299 -17.16 1.11 -25.99
C VAL A 299 -15.87 1.15 -25.18
N ALA A 300 -14.72 0.91 -25.81
CA ALA A 300 -13.42 0.82 -25.13
C ALA A 300 -13.06 2.08 -24.31
N LYS A 301 -13.28 3.27 -24.88
CA LYS A 301 -13.02 4.55 -24.18
C LYS A 301 -13.92 4.76 -22.95
N GLU A 302 -15.18 4.33 -23.05
CA GLU A 302 -16.14 4.41 -21.94
C GLU A 302 -15.77 3.38 -20.86
N THR A 303 -15.39 2.16 -21.27
CA THR A 303 -14.92 1.10 -20.36
C THR A 303 -13.72 1.55 -19.53
N LYS A 304 -12.73 2.22 -20.14
CA LYS A 304 -11.60 2.83 -19.42
C LYS A 304 -12.12 3.83 -18.35
N ALA A 305 -13.10 4.66 -18.70
CA ALA A 305 -13.70 5.63 -17.78
C ALA A 305 -14.45 4.96 -16.61
N PHE A 306 -15.23 3.90 -16.87
CA PHE A 306 -15.87 3.09 -15.83
C PHE A 306 -14.84 2.54 -14.84
N ARG A 307 -13.78 1.91 -15.34
CA ARG A 307 -12.73 1.29 -14.52
C ARG A 307 -12.01 2.30 -13.62
N ILE A 308 -11.63 3.45 -14.18
CA ILE A 308 -10.99 4.54 -13.41
C ILE A 308 -11.91 5.03 -12.29
N ILE A 309 -13.20 5.27 -12.58
CA ILE A 309 -14.14 5.71 -11.54
C ILE A 309 -14.27 4.65 -10.45
N MET A 310 -14.51 3.39 -10.83
CA MET A 310 -14.74 2.29 -9.88
C MET A 310 -13.53 2.09 -8.95
N ASP A 311 -12.32 2.04 -9.50
CA ASP A 311 -11.10 1.88 -8.71
C ASP A 311 -10.84 3.08 -7.80
N HIS A 312 -10.78 4.29 -8.37
CA HIS A 312 -10.36 5.46 -7.61
C HIS A 312 -11.36 5.87 -6.54
N LEU A 313 -12.67 5.68 -6.80
CA LEU A 313 -13.72 5.86 -5.80
C LEU A 313 -13.54 4.88 -4.65
N ARG A 314 -13.31 3.59 -4.95
CA ARG A 314 -13.08 2.55 -3.95
C ARG A 314 -11.84 2.88 -3.10
N ALA A 315 -10.73 3.19 -3.75
CA ALA A 315 -9.48 3.56 -3.07
C ALA A 315 -9.64 4.80 -2.18
N ALA A 316 -10.23 5.88 -2.70
CA ALA A 316 -10.46 7.09 -1.92
C ALA A 316 -11.41 6.86 -0.74
N THR A 317 -12.41 5.98 -0.88
CA THR A 317 -13.31 5.58 0.21
C THR A 317 -12.54 4.96 1.37
N PHE A 318 -11.66 3.99 1.09
CA PHE A 318 -10.82 3.36 2.12
C PHE A 318 -9.76 4.32 2.69
N LEU A 319 -9.15 5.17 1.86
CA LEU A 319 -8.19 6.17 2.32
C LEU A 319 -8.81 7.18 3.28
N ILE A 320 -9.99 7.72 2.97
CA ILE A 320 -10.73 8.60 3.88
C ILE A 320 -11.16 7.83 5.13
N GLY A 321 -11.61 6.58 4.95
CA GLY A 321 -11.89 5.64 6.04
C GLY A 321 -10.73 5.50 7.01
N ASP A 322 -9.48 5.44 6.54
CA ASP A 322 -8.30 5.34 7.40
C ASP A 322 -7.73 6.72 7.82
N GLY A 323 -8.36 7.83 7.41
CA GLY A 323 -8.06 9.18 7.87
C GLY A 323 -7.24 10.05 6.91
N ALA A 324 -6.99 9.60 5.68
CA ALA A 324 -6.28 10.37 4.65
C ALA A 324 -7.24 11.34 3.95
N ILE A 325 -7.62 12.40 4.65
CA ILE A 325 -8.57 13.43 4.16
C ILE A 325 -7.97 14.22 2.97
N PRO A 326 -8.75 14.53 1.90
CA PRO A 326 -8.26 15.28 0.74
C PRO A 326 -7.55 16.60 1.09
N SER A 327 -6.29 16.75 0.67
CA SER A 327 -5.43 17.90 0.99
C SER A 327 -4.47 18.26 -0.15
N ASN A 328 -3.62 19.28 0.03
CA ASN A 328 -2.60 19.67 -0.95
C ASN A 328 -1.27 18.90 -0.80
N LYS A 329 -1.10 18.08 0.25
CA LYS A 329 0.19 17.50 0.62
C LYS A 329 0.05 16.04 1.05
N ASP A 330 1.15 15.30 0.93
CA ASP A 330 1.36 13.96 1.50
C ASP A 330 0.19 13.01 1.17
N GLN A 331 -0.34 12.25 2.13
CA GLN A 331 -1.43 11.30 1.89
C GLN A 331 -2.69 11.98 1.32
N GLY A 332 -3.06 13.14 1.86
CA GLY A 332 -4.25 13.87 1.42
C GLY A 332 -4.18 14.36 -0.02
N TYR A 333 -2.98 14.65 -0.54
CA TYR A 333 -2.78 14.94 -1.96
C TYR A 333 -3.18 13.74 -2.84
N VAL A 334 -2.80 12.53 -2.43
CA VAL A 334 -3.11 11.31 -3.20
C VAL A 334 -4.61 11.01 -3.17
N THR A 335 -5.25 11.08 -2.00
CA THR A 335 -6.72 10.93 -1.89
C THR A 335 -7.43 11.93 -2.80
N ARG A 336 -7.03 13.21 -2.74
CA ARG A 336 -7.59 14.23 -3.62
C ARG A 336 -7.38 13.90 -5.10
N ARG A 337 -6.18 13.46 -5.48
CA ARG A 337 -5.82 13.13 -6.86
C ARG A 337 -6.73 12.04 -7.43
N LEU A 338 -7.02 10.99 -6.64
CA LEU A 338 -7.93 9.90 -7.02
C LEU A 338 -9.35 10.41 -7.28
N ILE A 339 -9.90 11.18 -6.32
CA ILE A 339 -11.25 11.78 -6.45
C ILE A 339 -11.34 12.61 -7.73
N ARG A 340 -10.37 13.50 -7.95
CA ARG A 340 -10.35 14.38 -9.13
C ARG A 340 -10.26 13.60 -10.43
N ARG A 341 -9.38 12.60 -10.51
CA ARG A 341 -9.26 11.72 -11.69
C ARG A 341 -10.57 10.97 -11.99
N ALA A 342 -11.31 10.56 -10.96
CA ALA A 342 -12.66 9.98 -11.13
C ALA A 342 -13.67 11.02 -11.64
N VAL A 343 -13.73 12.22 -11.05
CA VAL A 343 -14.64 13.30 -11.48
C VAL A 343 -14.43 13.64 -12.96
N VAL A 344 -13.18 13.68 -13.42
CA VAL A 344 -12.84 13.98 -14.81
C VAL A 344 -13.53 13.02 -15.80
N GLN A 345 -13.68 11.76 -15.44
CA GLN A 345 -14.26 10.74 -16.31
C GLN A 345 -15.76 10.96 -16.59
N LYS A 346 -16.44 11.80 -15.80
CA LYS A 346 -17.87 12.08 -15.95
C LYS A 346 -18.23 12.59 -17.35
N LYS A 347 -17.34 13.35 -18.01
CA LYS A 347 -17.55 13.87 -19.38
C LYS A 347 -17.63 12.73 -20.41
N LYS A 348 -16.76 11.72 -20.28
CA LYS A 348 -16.76 10.54 -21.15
C LYS A 348 -18.04 9.70 -21.00
N LEU A 349 -18.56 9.64 -19.77
CA LEU A 349 -19.82 8.93 -19.47
C LEU A 349 -21.07 9.83 -19.55
N LYS A 350 -20.94 11.11 -19.94
CA LYS A 350 -22.04 12.09 -20.02
C LYS A 350 -22.83 12.26 -18.71
N ILE A 351 -22.18 12.08 -17.56
CA ILE A 351 -22.79 12.27 -16.24
C ILE A 351 -22.79 13.76 -15.89
N THR A 352 -23.97 14.31 -15.60
CA THR A 352 -24.16 15.76 -15.35
C THR A 352 -24.22 16.11 -13.87
N LYS A 353 -24.82 15.25 -13.04
CA LYS A 353 -24.99 15.46 -11.60
C LYS A 353 -23.77 14.97 -10.80
N SER A 354 -23.65 15.45 -9.56
CA SER A 354 -22.72 14.87 -8.59
C SER A 354 -23.07 13.40 -8.35
N PHE A 355 -22.07 12.54 -8.31
CA PHE A 355 -22.28 11.09 -8.32
C PHE A 355 -21.36 10.32 -7.36
N LEU A 356 -20.29 10.94 -6.84
CA LEU A 356 -19.31 10.18 -6.07
C LEU A 356 -19.80 9.78 -4.68
N ALA A 357 -20.46 10.67 -3.93
CA ALA A 357 -20.90 10.35 -2.58
C ALA A 357 -21.93 9.21 -2.51
N PRO A 358 -22.98 9.14 -3.37
CA PRO A 358 -23.86 7.98 -3.44
C PRO A 358 -23.12 6.68 -3.76
N LEU A 359 -22.15 6.72 -4.70
CA LEU A 359 -21.38 5.54 -5.06
C LEU A 359 -20.41 5.12 -3.94
N ALA A 360 -19.84 6.07 -3.18
CA ALA A 360 -19.02 5.77 -2.01
C ALA A 360 -19.81 5.00 -0.94
N ARG A 361 -21.10 5.32 -0.77
CA ARG A 361 -22.00 4.56 0.11
C ARG A 361 -22.22 3.12 -0.38
N LEU A 362 -22.22 2.88 -1.70
CA LEU A 362 -22.24 1.51 -2.24
C LEU A 362 -20.96 0.76 -1.91
N VAL A 363 -19.78 1.40 -2.01
CA VAL A 363 -18.51 0.81 -1.57
C VAL A 363 -18.61 0.42 -0.09
N ILE A 364 -19.04 1.32 0.78
CA ILE A 364 -19.20 1.05 2.22
C ILE A 364 -20.12 -0.15 2.45
N SER A 365 -21.26 -0.22 1.75
CA SER A 365 -22.21 -1.33 1.84
C SER A 365 -21.61 -2.66 1.37
N THR A 366 -20.82 -2.68 0.30
CA THR A 366 -20.14 -3.89 -0.20
C THR A 366 -19.18 -4.47 0.85
N TYR A 367 -18.53 -3.61 1.62
CA TYR A 367 -17.46 -3.97 2.55
C TYR A 367 -17.88 -4.04 4.04
N GLN A 368 -19.13 -3.67 4.36
CA GLN A 368 -19.61 -3.50 5.74
C GLN A 368 -19.39 -4.71 6.66
N GLY A 369 -19.50 -5.93 6.12
CA GLY A 369 -19.36 -7.16 6.90
C GLY A 369 -17.94 -7.43 7.40
N TRP A 370 -16.93 -6.86 6.73
CA TRP A 370 -15.51 -7.07 7.05
C TRP A 370 -14.83 -5.82 7.62
N TYR A 371 -15.35 -4.65 7.27
CA TYR A 371 -14.77 -3.36 7.66
C TYR A 371 -15.83 -2.49 8.35
N PRO A 372 -16.30 -2.84 9.56
CA PRO A 372 -17.35 -2.09 10.26
C PRO A 372 -16.96 -0.62 10.50
N LYS A 373 -15.68 -0.34 10.72
CA LYS A 373 -15.16 1.04 10.86
C LYS A 373 -15.33 1.90 9.63
N LEU A 374 -15.38 1.29 8.45
CA LEU A 374 -15.67 1.99 7.21
C LEU A 374 -17.12 2.53 7.24
N VAL A 375 -18.03 1.79 7.88
CA VAL A 375 -19.42 2.20 8.11
C VAL A 375 -19.48 3.34 9.12
N ASP A 376 -18.75 3.24 10.24
CA ASP A 376 -18.71 4.28 11.28
C ASP A 376 -18.27 5.64 10.73
N ARG A 377 -17.40 5.64 9.71
CA ARG A 377 -16.91 6.85 9.03
C ARG A 377 -17.70 7.22 7.78
N GLY A 378 -18.81 6.54 7.49
CA GLY A 378 -19.56 6.70 6.25
C GLY A 378 -20.03 8.13 5.97
N GLU A 379 -20.50 8.85 6.99
CA GLU A 379 -20.91 10.26 6.82
C GLU A 379 -19.74 11.20 6.55
N ILE A 380 -18.58 10.98 7.19
CA ILE A 380 -17.36 11.74 6.92
C ILE A 380 -16.91 11.47 5.48
N ILE A 381 -16.89 10.20 5.07
CA ILE A 381 -16.52 9.79 3.71
C ILE A 381 -17.41 10.50 2.68
N ALA A 382 -18.73 10.40 2.84
CA ALA A 382 -19.68 11.03 1.92
C ALA A 382 -19.49 12.56 1.84
N ALA A 383 -19.34 13.22 3.00
CA ALA A 383 -19.17 14.67 3.06
C ALA A 383 -17.86 15.15 2.39
N GLU A 384 -16.76 14.39 2.53
CA GLU A 384 -15.49 14.72 1.86
C GLU A 384 -15.58 14.53 0.34
N PHE A 385 -16.30 13.51 -0.14
CA PHE A 385 -16.57 13.35 -1.57
C PHE A 385 -17.41 14.50 -2.13
N GLU A 386 -18.50 14.88 -1.47
CA GLU A 386 -19.34 16.01 -1.89
C GLU A 386 -18.53 17.30 -1.96
N ARG A 387 -17.77 17.60 -0.90
CA ARG A 387 -16.96 18.81 -0.81
C ARG A 387 -15.89 18.88 -1.90
N GLU A 388 -15.13 17.81 -2.11
CA GLU A 388 -14.06 17.82 -3.11
C GLU A 388 -14.61 17.76 -4.53
N GLU A 389 -15.71 17.04 -4.79
CA GLU A 389 -16.39 17.02 -6.09
C GLU A 389 -16.92 18.42 -6.45
N GLU A 390 -17.66 19.09 -5.55
CA GLU A 390 -18.19 20.43 -5.80
C GLU A 390 -17.07 21.46 -6.03
N LYS A 391 -16.04 21.42 -5.17
CA LYS A 391 -14.88 22.31 -5.27
C LYS A 391 -14.15 22.12 -6.60
N PHE A 392 -13.89 20.86 -6.96
CA PHE A 392 -13.13 20.55 -8.17
C PHE A 392 -13.93 20.81 -9.44
N MET A 393 -15.26 20.63 -9.41
CA MET A 393 -16.12 21.00 -10.53
C MET A 393 -16.00 22.48 -10.91
N LYS A 394 -15.99 23.38 -9.91
CA LYS A 394 -15.74 24.81 -10.15
C LYS A 394 -14.36 25.06 -10.78
N THR A 395 -13.34 24.32 -10.35
CA THR A 395 -11.99 24.37 -10.93
C THR A 395 -11.98 23.84 -12.37
N LEU A 396 -12.70 22.76 -12.66
CA LEU A 396 -12.81 22.17 -13.99
C LEU A 396 -13.44 23.16 -14.97
N ASP A 397 -14.56 23.78 -14.58
CA ASP A 397 -15.26 24.75 -15.42
C ASP A 397 -14.38 25.97 -15.74
N ALA A 398 -13.57 26.43 -14.79
CA ALA A 398 -12.57 27.47 -15.02
C ALA A 398 -11.48 27.00 -16.00
N GLY A 399 -10.94 25.80 -15.81
CA GLY A 399 -9.92 25.25 -16.69
C GLY A 399 -10.42 24.99 -18.12
N TRP A 400 -11.69 24.63 -18.31
CA TRP A 400 -12.30 24.53 -19.65
C TRP A 400 -12.30 25.88 -20.36
N ARG A 401 -12.68 26.96 -19.66
CA ARG A 401 -12.64 28.32 -20.23
C ARG A 401 -11.23 28.75 -20.59
N GLU A 402 -10.23 28.39 -19.78
CA GLU A 402 -8.84 28.68 -20.12
C GLU A 402 -8.36 27.86 -21.33
N LEU A 403 -8.73 26.58 -21.41
CA LEU A 403 -8.39 25.73 -22.56
C LEU A 403 -9.04 26.23 -23.87
N GLU A 404 -10.25 26.76 -23.80
CA GLU A 404 -10.96 27.37 -24.94
C GLU A 404 -10.27 28.64 -25.44
N LYS A 405 -9.65 29.44 -24.56
CA LYS A 405 -8.93 30.66 -24.94
C LYS A 405 -7.63 30.39 -25.69
N LEU A 406 -7.01 29.23 -25.48
CA LEU A 406 -5.73 28.92 -26.09
C LEU A 406 -5.89 28.74 -27.60
N THR A 407 -5.14 29.50 -28.39
CA THR A 407 -5.06 29.38 -29.85
C THR A 407 -3.88 28.52 -30.30
N GLU A 408 -2.85 28.40 -29.45
CA GLU A 408 -1.68 27.53 -29.60
C GLU A 408 -1.32 26.94 -28.23
N VAL A 409 -1.01 25.64 -28.19
CA VAL A 409 -0.67 24.92 -26.96
C VAL A 409 0.61 24.13 -27.16
N ASP A 410 1.70 24.63 -26.59
CA ASP A 410 2.94 23.88 -26.38
C ASP A 410 2.80 22.93 -25.17
N GLY A 411 3.78 22.05 -24.97
CA GLY A 411 3.75 21.09 -23.85
C GLY A 411 3.75 21.78 -22.49
N GLU A 412 4.35 22.97 -22.37
CA GLU A 412 4.39 23.76 -21.14
C GLU A 412 3.02 24.32 -20.76
N LYS A 413 2.27 24.91 -21.70
CA LYS A 413 0.90 25.40 -21.46
C LYS A 413 -0.05 24.26 -21.13
N ALA A 414 0.07 23.12 -21.81
CA ALA A 414 -0.70 21.92 -21.46
C ALA A 414 -0.36 21.45 -20.03
N PHE A 415 0.92 21.49 -19.64
CA PHE A 415 1.35 21.17 -18.28
C PHE A 415 0.81 22.17 -17.25
N LEU A 416 0.79 23.47 -17.54
CA LEU A 416 0.20 24.49 -16.67
C LEU A 416 -1.29 24.27 -16.45
N ILE A 417 -2.05 23.86 -17.48
CA ILE A 417 -3.47 23.53 -17.35
C ILE A 417 -3.66 22.28 -16.49
N TYR A 418 -2.84 21.26 -16.72
CA TYR A 418 -2.82 20.04 -15.89
C TYR A 418 -2.52 20.38 -14.42
N GLN A 419 -1.48 21.17 -14.16
CA GLN A 419 -1.04 21.50 -12.81
C GLN A 419 -2.03 22.42 -12.07
N SER A 420 -2.55 23.44 -12.75
CA SER A 420 -3.38 24.49 -12.15
C SER A 420 -4.83 24.05 -11.98
N TYR A 421 -5.37 23.32 -12.96
CA TYR A 421 -6.79 22.98 -13.02
C TYR A 421 -7.07 21.48 -12.88
N GLY A 422 -6.04 20.63 -12.87
CA GLY A 422 -6.19 19.18 -12.67
C GLY A 422 -6.71 18.42 -13.90
N PHE A 423 -6.55 18.98 -15.10
CA PHE A 423 -6.97 18.38 -16.36
C PHE A 423 -5.97 17.31 -16.83
N PRO A 424 -6.35 16.03 -16.91
CA PRO A 424 -5.48 15.00 -17.49
C PRO A 424 -5.14 15.34 -18.94
N LEU A 425 -3.90 15.01 -19.34
CA LEU A 425 -3.39 15.26 -20.69
C LEU A 425 -4.38 14.77 -21.76
N GLU A 426 -4.99 13.60 -21.56
CA GLU A 426 -5.89 13.01 -22.55
C GLU A 426 -7.12 13.87 -22.80
N LEU A 427 -7.66 14.54 -21.77
CA LEU A 427 -8.77 15.48 -21.96
C LEU A 427 -8.33 16.78 -22.62
N ILE A 428 -7.13 17.26 -22.31
CA ILE A 428 -6.54 18.42 -22.96
C ILE A 428 -6.40 18.13 -24.46
N GLN A 429 -5.83 16.98 -24.80
CA GLN A 429 -5.67 16.51 -26.18
C GLN A 429 -7.01 16.32 -26.89
N GLU A 430 -7.98 15.64 -26.26
CA GLU A 430 -9.30 15.43 -26.86
C GLU A 430 -10.02 16.74 -27.18
N GLU A 431 -9.88 17.76 -26.35
CA GLU A 431 -10.53 19.05 -26.60
C GLU A 431 -9.79 19.88 -27.66
N LEU A 432 -8.46 19.90 -27.61
CA LEU A 432 -7.63 20.60 -28.60
C LEU A 432 -7.74 19.99 -29.99
N ALA A 433 -7.84 18.66 -30.08
CA ALA A 433 -8.02 17.95 -31.34
C ALA A 433 -9.31 18.34 -32.08
N LYS A 434 -10.40 18.70 -31.37
CA LYS A 434 -11.64 19.21 -32.00
C LYS A 434 -11.42 20.52 -32.75
N ARG A 435 -10.37 21.25 -32.39
CA ARG A 435 -9.98 22.54 -32.98
C ARG A 435 -8.75 22.39 -33.90
N GLY A 436 -8.33 21.16 -34.19
CA GLY A 436 -7.15 20.87 -35.02
C GLY A 436 -5.80 21.18 -34.34
N LEU A 437 -5.78 21.35 -33.02
CA LEU A 437 -4.57 21.63 -32.25
C LEU A 437 -4.00 20.32 -31.67
N VAL A 438 -2.67 20.20 -31.67
CA VAL A 438 -1.94 19.04 -31.16
C VAL A 438 -1.00 19.49 -30.06
N VAL A 439 -0.99 18.76 -28.95
CA VAL A 439 -0.08 19.00 -27.83
C VAL A 439 1.24 18.27 -28.10
N ASP A 440 2.37 18.93 -27.85
CA ASP A 440 3.66 18.24 -27.76
C ASP A 440 3.69 17.36 -26.49
N GLU A 441 3.40 16.07 -26.67
CA GLU A 441 3.43 15.10 -25.57
C GLU A 441 4.81 14.94 -24.95
N LYS A 442 5.87 15.09 -25.74
CA LYS A 442 7.23 14.89 -25.26
C LYS A 442 7.59 16.01 -24.32
N GLU A 443 7.35 17.25 -24.74
CA GLU A 443 7.58 18.43 -23.90
C GLU A 443 6.69 18.40 -22.64
N PHE A 444 5.41 18.02 -22.74
CA PHE A 444 4.56 17.84 -21.57
C PHE A 444 5.14 16.81 -20.57
N LYS A 445 5.62 15.66 -21.08
CA LYS A 445 6.25 14.63 -20.25
C LYS A 445 7.55 15.13 -19.62
N GLU A 446 8.35 15.90 -20.34
CA GLU A 446 9.56 16.54 -19.78
C GLU A 446 9.21 17.52 -18.66
N GLN A 447 8.16 18.33 -18.81
CA GLN A 447 7.69 19.23 -17.73
C GLN A 447 7.13 18.45 -16.53
N MET A 448 6.38 17.39 -16.78
CA MET A 448 5.93 16.47 -15.73
C MET A 448 7.11 15.85 -14.97
N LEU A 449 8.12 15.36 -15.68
CA LEU A 449 9.32 14.77 -15.09
C LEU A 449 10.07 15.81 -14.26
N LYS A 450 10.31 17.03 -14.78
CA LYS A 450 10.92 18.13 -14.02
C LYS A 450 10.12 18.45 -12.75
N HIS A 451 8.79 18.51 -12.83
CA HIS A 451 7.93 18.76 -11.68
C HIS A 451 7.95 17.59 -10.68
N GLN A 452 7.97 16.36 -11.17
CA GLN A 452 8.07 15.16 -10.36
C GLN A 452 9.44 15.08 -9.67
N GLU A 453 10.53 15.44 -10.36
CA GLU A 453 11.88 15.53 -9.82
C GLU A 453 12.02 16.64 -8.79
N LEU A 454 11.44 17.83 -9.01
CA LEU A 454 11.37 18.90 -8.02
C LEU A 454 10.59 18.47 -6.78
N SER A 455 9.44 17.81 -6.99
CA SER A 455 8.65 17.22 -5.91
C SER A 455 9.41 16.10 -5.21
N ARG A 456 10.15 15.28 -5.95
CA ARG A 456 11.01 14.20 -5.46
C ARG A 456 12.25 14.70 -4.75
N ALA A 457 12.84 15.83 -5.12
CA ALA A 457 13.98 16.44 -4.43
C ALA A 457 13.51 17.00 -3.09
N GLY A 458 12.39 17.73 -3.08
CA GLY A 458 11.71 18.15 -1.85
C GLY A 458 11.13 17.00 -1.03
N SER A 459 10.99 15.80 -1.62
CA SER A 459 10.58 14.58 -0.94
C SER A 459 11.73 13.66 -0.55
N ALA A 460 12.87 13.69 -1.23
CA ALA A 460 14.09 12.96 -0.88
C ALA A 460 14.68 13.53 0.40
N GLU A 461 14.54 14.85 0.61
CA GLU A 461 14.72 15.47 1.93
C GLU A 461 13.65 15.09 2.96
N LYS A 462 12.48 14.54 2.55
CA LYS A 462 11.36 14.14 3.43
C LYS A 462 11.27 12.65 3.76
N PHE A 463 11.69 11.77 2.86
CA PHE A 463 11.50 10.32 2.95
C PHE A 463 12.83 9.58 3.23
N SER A 464 13.93 10.31 3.40
CA SER A 464 15.16 9.83 4.04
C SER A 464 14.98 9.68 5.56
N GLY A 465 13.83 9.21 6.05
CA GLY A 465 13.35 9.76 7.31
C GLY A 465 12.51 8.90 8.20
N GLY A 466 12.84 7.62 8.31
CA GLY A 466 12.73 6.95 9.59
C GLY A 466 12.53 5.46 9.53
N LEU A 467 12.79 4.90 10.70
CA LEU A 467 13.94 4.02 10.92
C LEU A 467 14.67 3.63 9.62
N ILE A 468 15.50 4.58 9.12
CA ILE A 468 16.50 4.30 8.08
C ILE A 468 17.39 3.14 8.54
N ASP A 469 17.63 3.09 9.86
CA ASP A 469 18.40 2.10 10.57
C ASP A 469 17.96 2.07 12.04
N HIS A 470 18.51 1.15 12.81
CA HIS A 470 18.44 1.12 14.28
C HIS A 470 19.56 1.95 14.92
N SER A 471 19.99 3.05 14.30
CA SER A 471 21.02 3.90 14.89
C SER A 471 20.54 4.55 16.18
N GLU A 472 21.51 4.84 17.04
CA GLU A 472 21.28 5.50 18.32
C GLU A 472 20.51 6.83 18.15
N GLN A 473 20.78 7.57 17.07
CA GLN A 473 20.16 8.87 16.81
C GLN A 473 18.66 8.76 16.48
N VAL A 474 18.26 7.77 15.69
CA VAL A 474 16.84 7.55 15.39
C VAL A 474 16.10 7.03 16.63
N ILE A 475 16.73 6.19 17.45
CA ILE A 475 16.18 5.71 18.72
C ILE A 475 15.93 6.87 19.70
N ARG A 476 16.87 7.83 19.79
CA ARG A 476 16.69 9.08 20.54
C ARG A 476 15.50 9.88 20.01
N GLY A 477 15.44 10.09 18.69
CA GLY A 477 14.34 10.80 18.04
C GLY A 477 12.97 10.15 18.26
N HIS A 478 12.93 8.83 18.32
CA HIS A 478 11.70 8.09 18.58
C HIS A 478 11.17 8.31 19.99
N THR A 479 12.05 8.26 21.00
CA THR A 479 11.65 8.55 22.38
C THR A 479 11.29 10.02 22.57
N ALA A 480 12.00 10.93 21.89
CA ALA A 480 11.66 12.36 21.88
C ALA A 480 10.27 12.63 21.27
N THR A 481 9.81 11.80 20.33
CA THR A 481 8.46 11.91 19.74
C THR A 481 7.38 11.65 20.80
N HIS A 482 7.55 10.66 21.67
CA HIS A 482 6.61 10.40 22.77
C HIS A 482 6.59 11.53 23.80
N LEU A 483 7.76 12.08 24.14
CA LEU A 483 7.84 13.25 25.02
C LEU A 483 7.11 14.46 24.40
N LEU A 484 7.34 14.73 23.11
CA LEU A 484 6.67 15.80 22.39
C LEU A 484 5.15 15.61 22.35
N HIS A 485 4.68 14.39 22.06
CA HIS A 485 3.26 14.08 21.99
C HIS A 485 2.56 14.28 23.34
N ALA A 486 3.16 13.78 24.42
CA ALA A 486 2.66 13.99 25.77
C ALA A 486 2.64 15.48 26.14
N SER A 487 3.70 16.24 25.85
CA SER A 487 3.77 17.68 26.10
C SER A 487 2.70 18.46 25.34
N LEU A 488 2.47 18.14 24.05
CA LEU A 488 1.43 18.76 23.23
C LEU A 488 0.05 18.54 23.84
N ARG A 489 -0.26 17.33 24.31
CA ARG A 489 -1.55 17.02 24.94
C ARG A 489 -1.74 17.73 26.27
N LYS A 490 -0.68 17.83 27.09
CA LYS A 490 -0.73 18.55 28.38
C LYS A 490 -0.96 20.05 28.20
N ILE A 491 -0.40 20.66 27.15
CA ILE A 491 -0.46 22.11 26.93
C ILE A 491 -1.66 22.51 26.07
N LEU A 492 -1.90 21.81 24.95
CA LEU A 492 -2.95 22.17 23.99
C LEU A 492 -4.28 21.47 24.27
N GLY A 493 -4.26 20.32 24.96
CA GLY A 493 -5.45 19.55 25.32
C GLY A 493 -5.51 18.15 24.71
N ASN A 494 -6.44 17.35 25.24
CA ASN A 494 -6.58 15.92 24.92
C ASN A 494 -7.11 15.63 23.50
N HIS A 495 -7.55 16.64 22.74
CA HIS A 495 -7.93 16.48 21.33
C HIS A 495 -6.74 16.31 20.40
N VAL A 496 -5.52 16.61 20.85
CA VAL A 496 -4.30 16.36 20.08
C VAL A 496 -4.09 14.87 19.91
N ARG A 497 -4.12 14.42 18.65
CA ARG A 497 -3.83 13.05 18.23
C ARG A 497 -2.74 13.09 17.17
N GLN A 498 -1.86 12.10 17.17
CA GLN A 498 -0.88 11.93 16.11
C GLN A 498 -1.57 11.62 14.77
N ASN A 499 -1.17 12.34 13.72
CA ASN A 499 -1.60 12.14 12.33
C ASN A 499 -0.45 11.69 11.42
N GLY A 500 0.79 11.71 11.91
CA GLY A 500 1.96 11.24 11.19
C GLY A 500 3.25 11.58 11.95
N SER A 501 4.29 10.76 11.78
CA SER A 501 5.61 11.01 12.34
C SER A 501 6.69 10.60 11.33
N ASN A 502 7.85 11.26 11.37
CA ASN A 502 9.01 10.96 10.54
C ASN A 502 10.27 11.40 11.29
N ILE A 503 11.20 10.47 11.51
CA ILE A 503 12.38 10.66 12.35
C ILE A 503 13.61 10.30 11.53
N THR A 504 14.52 11.23 11.37
CA THR A 504 15.76 11.05 10.61
C THR A 504 16.95 11.31 11.54
N HIS A 505 18.17 11.04 11.07
CA HIS A 505 19.39 11.43 11.78
C HIS A 505 19.48 12.94 12.07
N GLU A 506 18.87 13.77 11.22
CA GLU A 506 18.98 15.22 11.27
C GLU A 506 17.78 15.90 11.95
N ARG A 507 16.60 15.27 11.91
CA ARG A 507 15.35 15.93 12.34
C ARG A 507 14.23 14.97 12.74
N LEU A 508 13.31 15.51 13.53
CA LEU A 508 12.03 14.92 13.90
C LEU A 508 10.90 15.75 13.28
N ARG A 509 9.92 15.10 12.66
CA ARG A 509 8.69 15.69 12.15
C ARG A 509 7.51 15.00 12.82
N PHE A 510 6.61 15.79 13.39
CA PHE A 510 5.42 15.31 14.08
C PHE A 510 4.18 16.06 13.62
N ASP A 511 3.21 15.32 13.09
CA ASP A 511 1.94 15.84 12.58
C ASP A 511 0.83 15.48 13.55
N PHE A 512 -0.02 16.44 13.89
CA PHE A 512 -1.03 16.25 14.92
C PHE A 512 -2.31 17.05 14.68
N SER A 513 -3.43 16.56 15.22
CA SER A 513 -4.74 17.21 15.13
C SER A 513 -4.83 18.40 16.06
N HIS A 514 -4.93 19.60 15.49
CA HIS A 514 -5.18 20.83 16.23
C HIS A 514 -5.78 21.88 15.27
N PRO A 515 -6.95 22.46 15.58
CA PRO A 515 -7.66 23.32 14.63
C PRO A 515 -7.00 24.69 14.40
N GLN A 516 -6.24 25.16 15.39
CA GLN A 516 -5.67 26.51 15.40
C GLN A 516 -4.14 26.48 15.21
N LYS A 517 -3.53 27.64 15.05
CA LYS A 517 -2.07 27.77 15.07
C LYS A 517 -1.61 27.74 16.53
N VAL A 518 -0.57 26.95 16.82
CA VAL A 518 0.06 26.95 18.15
C VAL A 518 0.78 28.28 18.35
N SER A 519 0.52 28.95 19.46
CA SER A 519 1.16 30.22 19.79
C SER A 519 2.64 30.04 20.14
N SER A 520 3.44 31.09 20.00
CA SER A 520 4.87 31.05 20.34
C SER A 520 5.07 30.65 21.81
N ASP A 521 4.28 31.22 22.72
CA ASP A 521 4.33 30.92 24.16
C ASP A 521 4.01 29.44 24.45
N GLU A 522 3.05 28.85 23.73
CA GLU A 522 2.75 27.42 23.85
C GLU A 522 3.91 26.56 23.31
N LEU A 523 4.51 26.93 22.17
CA LEU A 523 5.66 26.22 21.62
C LEU A 523 6.86 26.25 22.56
N GLU A 524 7.16 27.38 23.19
CA GLU A 524 8.22 27.50 24.20
C GLU A 524 7.94 26.62 25.42
N LYS A 525 6.70 26.59 25.90
CA LYS A 525 6.29 25.68 27.00
C LYS A 525 6.42 24.22 26.61
N ILE A 526 6.06 23.85 25.38
CA ILE A 526 6.18 22.47 24.87
C ILE A 526 7.66 22.07 24.83
N GLU A 527 8.51 22.91 24.25
CA GLU A 527 9.95 22.65 24.16
C GLU A 527 10.60 22.54 25.55
N ALA A 528 10.26 23.47 26.45
CA ALA A 528 10.77 23.47 27.83
C ALA A 528 10.37 22.19 28.57
N MET A 529 9.11 21.76 28.44
CA MET A 529 8.62 20.53 29.08
C MET A 529 9.33 19.28 28.56
N VAL A 530 9.60 19.18 27.24
CA VAL A 530 10.36 18.04 26.69
C VAL A 530 11.78 18.03 27.25
N ASN A 531 12.48 19.17 27.24
CA ASN A 531 13.85 19.25 27.76
C ASN A 531 13.93 19.03 29.27
N GLU A 532 12.92 19.42 30.03
CA GLU A 532 12.81 19.09 31.45
C GLU A 532 12.78 17.57 31.68
N GLN A 533 11.97 16.84 30.90
CA GLN A 533 11.92 15.38 31.02
C GLN A 533 13.22 14.70 30.56
N ILE A 534 13.93 15.28 29.58
CA ILE A 534 15.28 14.81 29.19
C ILE A 534 16.25 15.02 30.35
N LYS A 535 16.22 16.19 31.00
CA LYS A 535 17.08 16.51 32.15
C LYS A 535 16.81 15.62 33.36
N ASN A 536 15.56 15.20 33.56
CA ASN A 536 15.17 14.33 34.67
C ASN A 536 15.66 12.87 34.50
N ASP A 537 16.23 12.50 33.33
CA ASP A 537 16.78 11.16 33.06
C ASP A 537 15.85 10.00 33.43
N LEU A 538 14.57 10.16 33.08
CA LEU A 538 13.51 9.22 33.40
C LEU A 538 13.76 7.85 32.76
N PRO A 539 13.47 6.73 33.46
CA PRO A 539 13.54 5.40 32.88
C PRO A 539 12.51 5.23 31.76
N VAL A 540 12.89 4.45 30.76
CA VAL A 540 12.03 4.07 29.63
C VAL A 540 11.98 2.55 29.56
N HIS A 541 10.79 1.99 29.72
CA HIS A 541 10.57 0.55 29.65
C HIS A 541 9.25 0.25 28.97
N PHE A 542 9.03 -1.01 28.60
CA PHE A 542 7.75 -1.45 28.06
C PHE A 542 7.17 -2.59 28.87
N GLN A 543 5.85 -2.71 28.81
CA GLN A 543 5.11 -3.88 29.27
C GLN A 543 4.28 -4.42 28.12
N ILE A 544 4.13 -5.74 28.07
CA ILE A 544 3.18 -6.41 27.17
C ILE A 544 1.92 -6.64 27.98
N MET A 545 0.81 -6.06 27.54
CA MET A 545 -0.48 -6.12 28.23
C MET A 545 -1.62 -6.25 27.24
N ASP A 546 -2.79 -6.69 27.69
CA ASP A 546 -3.94 -6.81 26.81
C ASP A 546 -4.52 -5.42 26.47
N LEU A 547 -5.27 -5.32 25.36
CA LEU A 547 -5.87 -4.06 24.91
C LEU A 547 -6.68 -3.34 26.00
N GLU A 548 -7.52 -4.10 26.71
CA GLU A 548 -8.37 -3.56 27.78
C GLU A 548 -7.57 -3.20 29.04
N GLU A 549 -6.43 -3.86 29.27
CA GLU A 549 -5.49 -3.49 30.34
C GLU A 549 -4.77 -2.19 30.00
N ALA A 550 -4.31 -2.02 28.77
CA ALA A 550 -3.67 -0.80 28.32
C ALA A 550 -4.60 0.41 28.36
N LYS A 551 -5.86 0.24 27.93
CA LYS A 551 -6.89 1.27 28.05
C LYS A 551 -7.13 1.65 29.52
N ARG A 552 -7.26 0.66 30.41
CA ARG A 552 -7.40 0.90 31.86
C ARG A 552 -6.17 1.56 32.47
N ALA A 553 -4.98 1.24 31.99
CA ALA A 553 -3.72 1.83 32.43
C ALA A 553 -3.50 3.28 31.93
N GLY A 554 -4.41 3.79 31.10
CA GLY A 554 -4.34 5.13 30.54
C GLY A 554 -3.28 5.29 29.45
N ALA A 555 -2.89 4.19 28.79
CA ALA A 555 -2.01 4.28 27.65
C ALA A 555 -2.67 5.12 26.53
N MET A 556 -1.84 5.74 25.70
CA MET A 556 -2.24 6.51 24.54
C MET A 556 -1.78 5.79 23.27
N GLY A 557 -2.55 5.89 22.20
CA GLY A 557 -2.21 5.24 20.94
C GLY A 557 -3.46 4.99 20.11
N ILE A 558 -3.26 4.64 18.85
CA ILE A 558 -4.35 4.10 18.03
C ILE A 558 -4.57 2.67 18.49
N PHE A 559 -5.39 2.53 19.54
CA PHE A 559 -5.89 1.25 20.05
C PHE A 559 -6.75 0.50 19.03
N GLU A 560 -7.16 1.22 18.00
CA GLU A 560 -8.20 0.87 17.07
C GLU A 560 -7.55 0.45 15.75
N ASP A 561 -7.27 -0.86 15.63
CA ASP A 561 -6.87 -1.67 14.45
C ASP A 561 -5.49 -2.32 14.52
N LYS A 562 -4.54 -1.74 15.25
CA LYS A 562 -3.16 -2.24 15.26
C LYS A 562 -2.93 -3.50 16.11
N TYR A 563 -3.85 -3.82 17.03
CA TYR A 563 -3.54 -4.72 18.15
C TYR A 563 -4.42 -5.96 18.31
N ALA A 564 -5.55 -5.99 17.63
CA ALA A 564 -6.19 -7.28 17.35
C ALA A 564 -5.28 -8.15 16.46
N GLN A 565 -4.37 -7.55 15.71
CA GLN A 565 -3.31 -8.22 14.93
C GLN A 565 -2.18 -8.79 15.77
N LEU A 566 -2.02 -8.34 17.01
CA LEU A 566 -0.98 -8.81 17.92
C LEU A 566 -1.54 -9.86 18.89
N GLY A 567 -2.66 -10.50 18.56
CA GLY A 567 -3.27 -11.55 19.39
C GLY A 567 -3.90 -10.97 20.66
N GLY A 568 -4.27 -9.70 20.63
CA GLY A 568 -4.83 -8.97 21.78
C GLY A 568 -3.80 -8.35 22.72
N LYS A 569 -2.50 -8.69 22.57
CA LYS A 569 -1.40 -8.22 23.42
C LYS A 569 -0.62 -7.09 22.79
N ILE A 570 -0.33 -6.04 23.53
CA ILE A 570 0.22 -4.78 23.02
C ILE A 570 1.45 -4.37 23.83
N LYS A 571 2.50 -3.91 23.15
CA LYS A 571 3.66 -3.28 23.81
C LYS A 571 3.32 -1.84 24.14
N VAL A 572 3.19 -1.53 25.44
CA VAL A 572 3.04 -0.18 25.94
C VAL A 572 4.38 0.28 26.46
N TYR A 573 4.99 1.26 25.79
CA TYR A 573 6.16 1.96 26.29
C TYR A 573 5.73 3.02 27.28
N MET A 574 6.51 3.13 28.35
CA MET A 574 6.26 4.01 29.46
C MET A 574 7.53 4.79 29.76
N VAL A 575 7.37 6.10 29.96
CA VAL A 575 8.47 7.01 30.26
C VAL A 575 8.22 7.59 31.65
N GLY A 576 9.14 7.36 32.57
CA GLY A 576 8.98 7.61 34.01
C GLY A 576 8.67 6.33 34.79
N ASP A 577 8.35 6.48 36.07
CA ASP A 577 8.04 5.37 36.96
C ASP A 577 6.62 5.46 37.52
N GLU A 578 6.20 4.38 38.19
CA GLU A 578 4.87 4.30 38.79
C GLU A 578 4.74 5.17 40.04
N THR A 579 5.85 5.44 40.74
CA THR A 579 5.87 6.21 41.99
C THR A 579 5.56 7.68 41.79
N ASP A 580 6.14 8.30 40.75
CA ASP A 580 5.94 9.70 40.40
C ASP A 580 4.90 9.90 39.28
N GLY A 581 4.44 8.79 38.72
CA GLY A 581 3.52 8.75 37.59
C GLY A 581 4.24 8.90 36.26
N TYR A 582 3.78 8.15 35.27
CA TYR A 582 4.38 8.14 33.95
C TYR A 582 4.09 9.43 33.17
N PHE A 583 5.14 10.02 32.58
CA PHE A 583 5.02 11.21 31.75
C PHE A 583 4.35 10.90 30.41
N SER A 584 4.76 9.79 29.78
CA SER A 584 4.12 9.23 28.59
C SER A 584 3.88 7.74 28.81
N LYS A 585 2.72 7.27 28.33
CA LYS A 585 2.38 5.86 28.20
C LYS A 585 1.82 5.69 26.80
N GLU A 586 2.57 5.08 25.90
CA GLU A 586 2.17 5.01 24.50
C GLU A 586 2.35 3.61 23.92
N VAL A 587 1.37 3.16 23.14
CA VAL A 587 1.48 1.86 22.48
C VAL A 587 2.43 1.99 21.29
N CYS A 588 3.58 1.32 21.36
CA CYS A 588 4.63 1.47 20.37
C CYS A 588 5.40 0.15 20.15
N GLY A 589 5.79 -0.11 18.90
CA GLY A 589 6.54 -1.31 18.50
C GLY A 589 7.99 -1.04 18.11
N GLY A 590 8.41 0.23 18.05
CA GLY A 590 9.78 0.58 17.67
C GLY A 590 10.76 0.55 18.85
N PRO A 591 12.07 0.65 18.57
CA PRO A 591 13.11 0.71 19.61
C PRO A 591 13.09 2.07 20.33
N HIS A 592 13.44 2.07 21.61
CA HIS A 592 13.55 3.26 22.47
C HIS A 592 14.88 3.30 23.21
N VAL A 593 15.28 4.49 23.66
CA VAL A 593 16.41 4.64 24.60
C VAL A 593 16.01 4.02 25.94
N SER A 594 16.98 3.65 26.78
CA SER A 594 16.69 3.11 28.11
C SER A 594 16.35 4.20 29.12
N LYS A 595 16.84 5.43 28.90
CA LYS A 595 16.52 6.61 29.69
C LYS A 595 16.42 7.88 28.86
N THR A 596 15.60 8.83 29.29
CA THR A 596 15.39 10.09 28.55
C THR A 596 16.65 10.97 28.48
N GLY A 597 17.61 10.84 29.39
CA GLY A 597 18.87 11.60 29.34
C GLY A 597 19.74 11.25 28.13
N GLU A 598 19.56 10.06 27.56
CA GLU A 598 20.25 9.64 26.33
C GLU A 598 19.86 10.50 25.11
N ILE A 599 18.72 11.19 25.16
CA ILE A 599 18.22 12.09 24.10
C ILE A 599 19.08 13.36 23.97
N LYS A 600 19.75 13.77 25.06
CA LYS A 600 20.62 14.95 25.19
C LYS A 600 19.91 16.31 25.08
N SER A 601 19.28 16.61 23.94
CA SER A 601 18.63 17.90 23.71
C SER A 601 17.44 17.78 22.75
N PHE A 602 16.47 18.69 22.88
CA PHE A 602 15.33 18.81 21.97
C PHE A 602 15.08 20.28 21.60
N LYS A 603 14.90 20.58 20.31
CA LYS A 603 14.61 21.95 19.85
C LYS A 603 13.59 21.98 18.73
N ILE A 604 12.51 22.73 18.90
CA ILE A 604 11.51 23.03 17.87
C ILE A 604 12.12 24.02 16.88
N LEU A 605 12.13 23.64 15.61
CA LEU A 605 12.61 24.46 14.51
C LEU A 605 11.48 25.25 13.86
N LYS A 606 10.31 24.63 13.70
CA LYS A 606 9.17 25.24 13.01
C LYS A 606 7.86 24.55 13.37
N GLU A 607 6.79 25.33 13.39
CA GLU A 607 5.41 24.89 13.39
C GLU A 607 4.69 25.39 12.11
N GLU A 608 3.92 24.53 11.44
CA GLU A 608 3.17 24.90 10.23
C GLU A 608 1.85 24.13 10.03
N ALA A 609 0.89 24.75 9.34
CA ALA A 609 -0.35 24.09 8.92
C ALA A 609 -0.10 23.08 7.80
N VAL A 610 -0.64 21.87 7.93
CA VAL A 610 -0.57 20.82 6.89
C VAL A 610 -1.86 20.75 6.10
N ALA A 611 -2.99 20.71 6.81
CA ALA A 611 -4.35 20.68 6.27
C ALA A 611 -5.32 21.32 7.28
N ALA A 612 -6.60 21.45 6.92
CA ALA A 612 -7.62 21.89 7.87
C ALA A 612 -7.63 20.96 9.09
N GLY A 613 -7.43 21.51 10.29
CA GLY A 613 -7.40 20.72 11.52
C GLY A 613 -6.08 19.99 11.83
N ILE A 614 -5.04 20.08 10.99
CA ILE A 614 -3.78 19.35 11.16
C ILE A 614 -2.58 20.31 11.14
N ARG A 615 -1.75 20.21 12.17
CA ARG A 615 -0.52 21.00 12.38
C ARG A 615 0.72 20.09 12.35
N ARG A 616 1.88 20.66 12.07
CA ARG A 616 3.17 19.96 11.99
C ARG A 616 4.23 20.70 12.78
N ILE A 617 4.93 19.99 13.64
CA ILE A 617 6.17 20.44 14.28
C ILE A 617 7.36 19.76 13.61
N LYS A 618 8.39 20.54 13.30
CA LYS A 618 9.73 20.05 12.97
C LYS A 618 10.66 20.39 14.12
N ALA A 619 11.44 19.41 14.58
CA ALA A 619 12.37 19.55 15.69
C ALA A 619 13.72 18.90 15.38
N LYS A 620 14.75 19.26 16.15
CA LYS A 620 16.05 18.61 16.17
C LYS A 620 16.23 17.91 17.52
N VAL A 621 16.88 16.76 17.49
CA VAL A 621 17.17 15.91 18.65
C VAL A 621 18.67 15.66 18.70
N GLY A 622 19.26 15.62 19.90
CA GLY A 622 20.66 15.27 20.11
C GLY A 622 21.58 16.42 20.49
#